data_AF-A0A9P6LR88-F1
#
_entry.id   AF-A0A9P6LR88-F1
#
_cell.length_a   1.000
_cell.length_b   1.000
_cell.length_c   1.000
_cell.angle_alpha   90.00
_cell.angle_beta   90.00
_cell.angle_gamma   90.00
#
_symmetry.space_group_name_H-M   'P 1'
#
loop_
_entity.id
_entity.type
_entity.pdbx_description
1 polymer ?
#
loop_
_entity_poly.entity_id
_entity_poly.type
_entity_poly.pdbx_seq_one_letter_code
_entity_poly.pdbx_strand_id
1 'polypeptide(L)'
;SHAQGQAVKNETEQEGMCQCHLRGSATLINYLAWLEEQLANGVELDEADGAARINPDLIYLCDAGGQYIDGTTDVTRILYFQLPSDHKKRCFARVLQGHIAIDTAVFPDDTSGYLLDILARRTLWADGLDFRHGTGHGVGAFLNVHEGPRGCGTRIVYNDIPLDSGMTLTN
;
A
#
# COMPACT_ATOMS: atom_id res chain seq x y z
N SER A 1 5.23 -25.86 6.22
CA SER A 1 6.18 -26.17 5.14
C SER A 1 5.72 -25.63 3.78
N HIS A 2 4.47 -25.86 3.32
CA HIS A 2 4.02 -25.35 2.01
C HIS A 2 3.86 -23.81 1.91
N ALA A 3 3.28 -23.15 2.92
CA ALA A 3 3.05 -21.71 2.90
C ALA A 3 4.34 -20.86 3.02
N GLN A 4 5.43 -21.42 3.57
CA GLN A 4 6.74 -20.77 3.58
C GLN A 4 7.40 -20.82 2.19
N GLY A 5 7.25 -21.94 1.47
CA GLY A 5 7.82 -22.09 0.12
C GLY A 5 7.23 -21.14 -0.92
N GLN A 6 5.97 -20.71 -0.76
CA GLN A 6 5.32 -19.73 -1.65
C GLN A 6 5.58 -18.27 -1.25
N ALA A 7 6.16 -18.03 -0.07
CA ALA A 7 6.39 -16.68 0.43
C ALA A 7 7.53 -15.98 -0.32
N VAL A 8 8.59 -16.72 -0.61
CA VAL A 8 9.80 -16.28 -1.32
C VAL A 8 9.61 -16.57 -2.81
N LYS A 9 9.59 -15.52 -3.63
CA LYS A 9 9.33 -15.62 -5.07
C LYS A 9 10.61 -15.99 -5.78
N ASN A 10 10.53 -16.92 -6.72
CA ASN A 10 11.62 -17.16 -7.66
C ASN A 10 11.76 -15.99 -8.66
N GLU A 11 12.83 -15.97 -9.44
CA GLU A 11 13.12 -14.89 -10.39
C GLU A 11 11.99 -14.66 -11.41
N THR A 12 11.31 -15.72 -11.87
CA THR A 12 10.20 -15.59 -12.82
C THR A 12 8.97 -14.96 -12.18
N GLU A 13 8.67 -15.35 -10.94
CA GLU A 13 7.57 -14.74 -10.17
C GLU A 13 7.87 -13.26 -9.85
N GLN A 14 9.11 -12.93 -9.49
CA GLN A 14 9.52 -11.54 -9.22
C GLN A 14 9.41 -10.67 -10.49
N GLU A 15 9.91 -11.16 -11.62
CA GLU A 15 9.79 -10.46 -12.90
C GLU A 15 8.31 -10.28 -13.30
N GLY A 16 7.49 -11.32 -13.15
CA GLY A 16 6.05 -11.23 -13.41
C GLY A 16 5.36 -10.18 -12.54
N MET A 17 5.69 -10.15 -11.24
CA MET A 17 5.22 -9.13 -10.32
C MET A 17 5.66 -7.72 -10.75
N CYS A 18 6.91 -7.53 -11.17
CA CYS A 18 7.37 -6.25 -11.72
C CYS A 18 6.55 -5.83 -12.95
N GLN A 19 6.36 -6.73 -13.90
CA GLN A 19 5.62 -6.44 -15.14
C GLN A 19 4.14 -6.13 -14.87
N CYS A 20 3.50 -6.85 -13.95
CA CYS A 20 2.11 -6.56 -13.59
C CYS A 20 1.96 -5.22 -12.87
N HIS A 21 2.89 -4.85 -11.99
CA HIS A 21 2.90 -3.55 -11.32
C HIS A 21 3.11 -2.40 -12.29
N LEU A 22 3.94 -2.56 -13.32
CA LEU A 22 4.11 -1.54 -14.38
C LEU A 22 2.79 -1.29 -15.12
N ARG A 23 2.09 -2.35 -15.52
CA ARG A 23 0.81 -2.22 -16.22
C ARG A 23 -0.30 -1.68 -15.32
N GLY A 24 -0.40 -2.19 -14.09
CA GLY A 24 -1.35 -1.70 -13.09
C GLY A 24 -1.12 -0.22 -12.76
N SER A 25 0.14 0.19 -12.63
CA SER A 25 0.51 1.60 -12.41
C SER A 25 0.10 2.48 -13.59
N ALA A 26 0.31 2.04 -14.84
CA ALA A 26 -0.14 2.78 -16.01
C ALA A 26 -1.66 2.96 -16.04
N THR A 27 -2.42 1.92 -15.68
CA THR A 27 -3.88 2.01 -15.55
C THR A 27 -4.29 3.02 -14.48
N LEU A 28 -3.69 2.97 -13.29
CA LEU A 28 -4.00 3.89 -12.20
C LEU A 28 -3.65 5.34 -12.58
N ILE A 29 -2.50 5.57 -13.21
CA ILE A 29 -2.09 6.90 -13.67
C ILE A 29 -3.11 7.47 -14.66
N ASN A 30 -3.53 6.67 -15.65
CA ASN A 30 -4.54 7.09 -16.63
C ASN A 30 -5.87 7.42 -15.95
N TYR A 31 -6.30 6.60 -14.97
CA TYR A 31 -7.51 6.85 -14.21
C TYR A 31 -7.42 8.15 -13.40
N LEU A 32 -6.34 8.37 -12.66
CA LEU A 32 -6.18 9.56 -11.82
C LEU A 32 -6.06 10.85 -12.67
N ALA A 33 -5.38 10.77 -13.82
CA ALA A 33 -5.30 11.90 -14.75
C ALA A 33 -6.67 12.24 -15.34
N TRP A 34 -7.43 11.23 -15.78
CA TRP A 34 -8.81 11.41 -16.23
C TRP A 34 -9.69 12.00 -15.11
N LEU A 35 -9.59 11.47 -13.89
CA LEU A 35 -10.37 11.93 -12.75
C LEU A 35 -10.10 13.42 -12.46
N GLU A 36 -8.84 13.83 -12.43
CA GLU A 36 -8.45 15.23 -12.25
C GLU A 36 -9.02 16.13 -13.37
N GLU A 37 -8.93 15.71 -14.63
CA GLU A 37 -9.48 16.45 -15.77
C GLU A 37 -11.00 16.62 -15.68
N GLN A 38 -11.73 15.55 -15.35
CA GLN A 38 -13.18 15.59 -15.21
C GLN A 38 -13.64 16.54 -14.09
N LEU A 39 -12.97 16.48 -12.93
CA LEU A 39 -13.27 17.36 -11.80
C LEU A 39 -12.93 18.82 -12.13
N ALA A 40 -11.82 19.08 -12.83
CA ALA A 40 -11.45 20.42 -13.29
C ALA A 40 -12.48 21.00 -14.29
N ASN A 41 -13.09 20.13 -15.11
CA ASN A 41 -14.16 20.50 -16.04
C ASN A 41 -15.55 20.60 -15.37
N GLY A 42 -15.65 20.44 -14.05
CA GLY A 42 -16.89 20.54 -13.30
C GLY A 42 -17.86 19.37 -13.53
N VAL A 43 -17.36 18.23 -14.01
CA VAL A 43 -18.18 17.04 -14.20
C VAL A 43 -18.45 16.39 -12.84
N GLU A 44 -19.72 16.15 -12.55
CA GLU A 44 -20.12 15.42 -11.35
C GLU A 44 -19.93 13.92 -11.57
N LEU A 45 -19.16 13.28 -10.70
CA LEU A 45 -18.79 11.87 -10.78
C LEU A 45 -19.21 11.12 -9.50
N ASP A 46 -19.46 9.82 -9.65
CA ASP A 46 -19.56 8.84 -8.58
C ASP A 46 -18.71 7.60 -8.93
N GLU A 47 -18.39 6.78 -7.93
CA GLU A 47 -17.60 5.55 -8.13
C GLU A 47 -18.48 4.31 -8.38
N ALA A 48 -19.78 4.39 -8.09
CA ALA A 48 -20.82 3.38 -8.33
C ALA A 48 -22.18 3.89 -7.82
N ASP A 49 -23.26 3.16 -8.13
CA ASP A 49 -24.66 3.42 -7.74
C ASP A 49 -24.93 3.57 -6.21
N GLY A 50 -23.92 3.33 -5.36
CA GLY A 50 -23.99 3.48 -3.90
C GLY A 50 -22.89 4.35 -3.29
N ALA A 51 -22.02 4.96 -4.09
CA ALA A 51 -20.95 5.82 -3.62
C ALA A 51 -21.43 7.26 -3.40
N ALA A 52 -20.83 7.97 -2.44
CA ALA A 52 -20.98 9.41 -2.40
C ALA A 52 -20.37 10.02 -3.68
N ARG A 53 -20.97 11.11 -4.17
CA ARG A 53 -20.38 11.89 -5.26
C ARG A 53 -18.96 12.33 -4.89
N ILE A 54 -18.06 12.25 -5.85
CA ILE A 54 -16.68 12.71 -5.67
C ILE A 54 -16.71 14.22 -5.43
N ASN A 55 -16.30 14.62 -4.23
CA ASN A 55 -16.26 16.01 -3.82
C ASN A 55 -14.80 16.50 -3.76
N PRO A 56 -14.41 17.47 -4.61
CA PRO A 56 -13.06 18.05 -4.61
C PRO A 56 -12.62 18.67 -3.26
N ASP A 57 -13.56 19.07 -2.41
CA ASP A 57 -13.29 19.64 -1.08
C ASP A 57 -13.03 18.58 0.00
N LEU A 58 -13.21 17.30 -0.32
CA LEU A 58 -12.94 16.17 0.56
C LEU A 58 -11.67 15.44 0.13
N ILE A 59 -11.13 14.62 1.03
CA ILE A 59 -10.05 13.71 0.70
C ILE A 59 -10.61 12.61 -0.19
N TYR A 60 -9.91 12.34 -1.29
CA TYR A 60 -10.16 11.18 -2.14
C TYR A 60 -9.11 10.12 -1.83
N LEU A 61 -9.56 8.90 -1.51
CA LEU A 61 -8.70 7.75 -1.25
C LEU A 61 -9.09 6.66 -2.24
N CYS A 62 -8.17 6.29 -3.11
CA CYS A 62 -8.32 5.20 -4.06
C CYS A 62 -7.46 4.04 -3.60
N ASP A 63 -8.09 2.96 -3.15
CA ASP A 63 -7.43 1.70 -2.81
C ASP A 63 -7.83 0.65 -3.85
N ALA A 64 -6.88 0.26 -4.69
CA ALA A 64 -7.15 -0.49 -5.90
C ALA A 64 -6.11 -1.58 -6.14
N GLY A 65 -6.52 -2.63 -6.83
CA GLY A 65 -5.66 -3.76 -7.14
C GLY A 65 -6.17 -4.53 -8.34
N GLY A 66 -5.32 -5.43 -8.84
CA GLY A 66 -5.60 -6.19 -10.04
C GLY A 66 -4.96 -7.57 -9.99
N GLN A 67 -5.62 -8.52 -10.64
CA GLN A 67 -5.08 -9.86 -10.88
C GLN A 67 -4.66 -9.97 -12.34
N TYR A 68 -3.39 -10.29 -12.56
CA TYR A 68 -2.79 -10.53 -13.85
C TYR A 68 -2.24 -11.95 -13.87
N ILE A 69 -2.16 -12.56 -15.04
CA ILE A 69 -1.66 -13.93 -15.18
C ILE A 69 -0.23 -14.12 -14.62
N ASP A 70 0.52 -13.02 -14.53
CA ASP A 70 1.90 -12.94 -14.07
C ASP A 70 2.05 -12.27 -12.69
N GLY A 71 0.97 -11.86 -12.01
CA GLY A 71 1.08 -11.30 -10.66
C GLY A 71 -0.17 -10.64 -10.10
N THR A 72 -0.05 -10.15 -8.87
CA THR A 72 -1.12 -9.49 -8.13
C THR A 72 -0.64 -8.10 -7.68
N THR A 73 -1.46 -7.07 -7.87
CA THR A 73 -1.12 -5.70 -7.46
C THR A 73 -2.07 -5.20 -6.37
N ASP A 74 -1.55 -4.32 -5.51
CA ASP A 74 -2.30 -3.66 -4.45
C ASP A 74 -1.70 -2.26 -4.22
N VAL A 75 -2.51 -1.22 -4.33
CA VAL A 75 -2.04 0.16 -4.30
C VAL A 75 -3.10 1.12 -3.78
N THR A 76 -2.72 1.89 -2.76
CA THR A 76 -3.51 3.01 -2.28
C THR A 76 -2.89 4.35 -2.68
N ARG A 77 -3.71 5.30 -3.12
CA ARG A 77 -3.33 6.72 -3.31
C ARG A 77 -4.34 7.64 -2.64
N ILE A 78 -3.82 8.69 -2.02
CA ILE A 78 -4.62 9.74 -1.39
C ILE A 78 -4.40 11.02 -2.17
N LEU A 79 -5.49 11.61 -2.66
CA LEU A 79 -5.50 12.87 -3.38
C LEU A 79 -6.37 13.89 -2.67
N TYR A 80 -6.03 15.15 -2.87
CA TYR A 80 -6.85 16.28 -2.47
C TYR A 80 -6.79 17.29 -3.61
N PHE A 81 -7.94 17.54 -4.25
CA PHE A 81 -8.01 18.30 -5.51
C PHE A 81 -8.05 19.83 -5.30
N GLN A 82 -8.11 20.27 -4.04
CA GLN A 82 -8.12 21.69 -3.65
C GLN A 82 -6.94 22.01 -2.73
N LEU A 83 -6.96 23.15 -2.02
CA LEU A 83 -5.94 23.46 -1.01
C LEU A 83 -6.27 22.77 0.33
N PRO A 84 -5.47 21.82 0.82
CA PRO A 84 -5.75 21.15 2.08
C PRO A 84 -5.41 22.05 3.28
N SER A 85 -6.18 21.90 4.36
CA SER A 85 -5.87 22.50 5.67
C SER A 85 -4.52 21.98 6.23
N ASP A 86 -3.91 22.74 7.13
CA ASP A 86 -2.64 22.35 7.77
C ASP A 86 -2.72 21.00 8.50
N HIS A 87 -3.86 20.70 9.13
CA HIS A 87 -4.06 19.40 9.78
C HIS A 87 -4.01 18.23 8.77
N LYS A 88 -4.74 18.32 7.66
CA LYS A 88 -4.70 17.32 6.57
C LYS A 88 -3.29 17.14 6.02
N LYS A 89 -2.57 18.24 5.74
CA LYS A 89 -1.17 18.21 5.29
C LYS A 89 -0.25 17.52 6.31
N ARG A 90 -0.41 17.85 7.60
CA ARG A 90 0.38 17.27 8.68
C ARG A 90 0.17 15.77 8.79
N CYS A 91 -1.08 15.30 8.82
CA CYS A 91 -1.41 13.88 8.87
C CYS A 91 -0.83 13.13 7.67
N PHE A 92 -1.03 13.63 6.44
CA PHE A 92 -0.46 13.04 5.23
C PHE A 92 1.07 12.99 5.28
N ALA A 93 1.72 14.07 5.70
CA ALA A 93 3.18 14.12 5.83
C ALA A 93 3.69 13.10 6.87
N ARG A 94 2.98 12.89 7.98
CA ARG A 94 3.36 11.88 8.98
C ARG A 94 3.27 10.47 8.43
N VAL A 95 2.19 10.15 7.70
CA VAL A 95 2.02 8.86 7.00
C VAL A 95 3.14 8.67 5.98
N LEU A 96 3.40 9.66 5.12
CA LEU A 96 4.46 9.60 4.11
C LEU A 96 5.85 9.40 4.74
N GLN A 97 6.15 10.06 5.86
CA GLN A 97 7.39 9.84 6.59
C GLN A 97 7.52 8.40 7.11
N GLY A 98 6.42 7.79 7.56
CA GLY A 98 6.37 6.40 7.99
C GLY A 98 6.58 5.43 6.83
N HIS A 99 5.88 5.65 5.72
CA HIS A 99 6.01 4.87 4.48
C HIS A 99 7.46 4.88 3.96
N ILE A 100 8.08 6.06 3.84
CA ILE A 100 9.50 6.18 3.44
C ILE A 100 10.42 5.47 4.45
N ALA A 101 10.13 5.55 5.75
CA ALA A 101 10.96 4.92 6.78
C ALA A 101 10.97 3.39 6.69
N ILE A 102 9.89 2.78 6.22
CA ILE A 102 9.82 1.33 5.93
C ILE A 102 10.58 1.01 4.65
N ASP A 103 10.30 1.71 3.54
CA ASP A 103 10.90 1.44 2.22
C ASP A 103 12.44 1.63 2.19
N THR A 104 12.96 2.47 3.08
CA THR A 104 14.40 2.76 3.17
C THR A 104 15.11 2.05 4.32
N ALA A 105 14.41 1.18 5.05
CA ALA A 105 14.97 0.47 6.18
C ALA A 105 16.06 -0.51 5.74
N VAL A 106 17.19 -0.48 6.44
CA VAL A 106 18.23 -1.52 6.37
C VAL A 106 18.23 -2.24 7.72
N PHE A 107 18.08 -3.56 7.68
CA PHE A 107 17.95 -4.39 8.87
C PHE A 107 18.75 -5.69 8.70
N PRO A 108 19.20 -6.33 9.81
CA PRO A 108 19.88 -7.62 9.74
C PRO A 108 18.97 -8.74 9.23
N ASP A 109 19.57 -9.80 8.71
CA ASP A 109 18.89 -11.08 8.48
C ASP A 109 18.16 -11.54 9.75
N ASP A 110 17.13 -12.37 9.58
CA ASP A 110 16.23 -12.85 10.65
C ASP A 110 15.33 -11.77 11.30
N THR A 111 15.38 -10.51 10.85
CA THR A 111 14.46 -9.47 11.32
C THR A 111 13.04 -9.72 10.78
N SER A 112 12.05 -9.72 11.67
CA SER A 112 10.64 -9.83 11.27
C SER A 112 9.98 -8.48 11.06
N GLY A 113 8.94 -8.43 10.23
CA GLY A 113 8.17 -7.20 9.99
C GLY A 113 7.42 -6.69 11.23
N TYR A 114 7.28 -7.52 12.27
CA TYR A 114 6.80 -7.08 13.58
C TYR A 114 7.74 -6.04 14.21
N LEU A 115 9.05 -6.23 14.10
CA LEU A 115 10.06 -5.32 14.64
C LEU A 115 10.17 -4.02 13.84
N LEU A 116 9.80 -4.04 12.56
CA LEU A 116 9.86 -2.90 11.65
C LEU A 116 8.62 -2.01 11.71
N ASP A 117 7.47 -2.52 12.16
CA ASP A 117 6.18 -1.80 12.17
C ASP A 117 6.23 -0.44 12.90
N ILE A 118 7.08 -0.31 13.91
CA ILE A 118 7.28 0.96 14.63
C ILE A 118 7.79 2.10 13.73
N LEU A 119 8.52 1.78 12.66
CA LEU A 119 9.07 2.78 11.74
C LEU A 119 7.96 3.54 11.01
N ALA A 120 6.86 2.86 10.68
CA ALA A 120 5.68 3.48 10.07
C ALA A 120 4.88 4.35 11.06
N ARG A 121 4.92 4.01 12.35
CA ARG A 121 4.09 4.65 13.38
C ARG A 121 4.75 5.81 14.11
N ARG A 122 6.08 5.79 14.28
CA ARG A 122 6.80 6.73 15.16
C ARG A 122 6.50 8.21 14.87
N THR A 123 6.27 8.56 13.62
CA THR A 123 6.00 9.94 13.18
C THR A 123 4.58 10.38 13.48
N LEU A 124 3.61 9.46 13.46
CA LEU A 124 2.24 9.69 13.89
C LEU A 124 2.16 9.77 15.42
N TRP A 125 2.83 8.86 16.14
CA TRP A 125 2.88 8.86 17.60
C TRP A 125 3.47 10.15 18.17
N ALA A 126 4.43 10.77 17.48
CA ALA A 126 4.96 12.07 17.87
C ALA A 126 3.91 13.21 17.90
N ASP A 127 2.79 13.04 17.19
CA ASP A 127 1.65 13.95 17.19
C ASP A 127 0.45 13.38 18.00
N GLY A 128 0.63 12.26 18.72
CA GLY A 128 -0.45 11.60 19.47
C GLY A 128 -1.48 10.87 18.59
N LEU A 129 -1.13 10.55 17.35
CA LEU A 129 -1.98 9.86 16.36
C LEU A 129 -1.51 8.42 16.13
N ASP A 130 -2.39 7.55 15.63
CA ASP A 130 -2.07 6.17 15.23
C ASP A 130 -3.07 5.67 14.16
N PHE A 131 -2.78 4.52 13.52
CA PHE A 131 -3.69 3.82 12.61
C PHE A 131 -3.98 2.38 13.10
N ARG A 132 -5.23 1.92 12.94
CA ARG A 132 -5.76 0.69 13.59
C ARG A 132 -5.68 -0.56 12.71
N HIS A 133 -4.61 -0.69 11.93
CA HIS A 133 -4.30 -1.87 11.11
C HIS A 133 -2.78 -2.12 11.10
N GLY A 134 -2.33 -3.22 10.50
CA GLY A 134 -0.89 -3.46 10.27
C GLY A 134 -0.34 -2.51 9.21
N THR A 135 0.98 -2.30 9.22
CA THR A 135 1.69 -1.50 8.21
C THR A 135 1.63 -2.13 6.83
N GLY A 136 1.71 -3.46 6.73
CA GLY A 136 1.68 -4.18 5.45
C GLY A 136 1.44 -5.67 5.59
N HIS A 137 1.16 -6.34 4.47
CA HIS A 137 0.97 -7.78 4.39
C HIS A 137 1.76 -8.36 3.21
N GLY A 138 2.00 -9.67 3.22
CA GLY A 138 2.54 -10.33 2.05
C GLY A 138 1.55 -10.32 0.88
N VAL A 139 2.07 -10.35 -0.35
CA VAL A 139 1.30 -10.44 -1.60
C VAL A 139 1.70 -11.72 -2.35
N GLY A 140 0.73 -12.46 -2.86
CA GLY A 140 0.96 -13.66 -3.69
C GLY A 140 1.23 -13.32 -5.16
N ALA A 141 1.90 -14.22 -5.89
CA ALA A 141 2.11 -14.06 -7.33
C ALA A 141 0.94 -14.70 -8.11
N PHE A 142 0.01 -13.87 -8.59
CA PHE A 142 -1.26 -14.30 -9.19
C PHE A 142 -2.08 -15.20 -8.23
N LEU A 143 -2.05 -14.82 -6.94
CA LEU A 143 -2.70 -15.51 -5.83
C LEU A 143 -3.36 -14.46 -4.92
N ASN A 144 -3.57 -14.80 -3.65
CA ASN A 144 -4.22 -13.90 -2.71
C ASN A 144 -3.45 -12.59 -2.57
N VAL A 145 -4.17 -11.46 -2.62
CA VAL A 145 -3.61 -10.14 -2.34
C VAL A 145 -3.11 -10.03 -0.89
N HIS A 146 -3.81 -10.69 0.03
CA HIS A 146 -3.37 -10.88 1.42
C HIS A 146 -2.83 -12.30 1.60
N GLU A 147 -1.51 -12.46 1.50
CA GLU A 147 -0.84 -13.76 1.60
C GLU A 147 0.14 -13.80 2.78
N GLY A 148 -0.19 -14.61 3.79
CA GLY A 148 0.69 -14.88 4.92
C GLY A 148 1.78 -15.92 4.62
N PRO A 149 2.64 -16.27 5.59
CA PRO A 149 2.58 -15.85 6.98
C PRO A 149 3.31 -14.52 7.26
N ARG A 150 4.20 -14.08 6.36
CA ARG A 150 4.93 -12.81 6.43
C ARG A 150 4.03 -11.57 6.33
N GLY A 151 4.48 -10.48 6.92
CA GLY A 151 3.82 -9.16 6.91
C GLY A 151 4.54 -8.18 7.84
N CYS A 152 4.07 -6.94 7.85
CA CYS A 152 4.60 -5.86 8.69
C CYS A 152 3.47 -5.33 9.57
N GLY A 153 3.55 -5.50 10.89
CA GLY A 153 2.41 -5.21 11.75
C GLY A 153 2.52 -5.74 13.16
N THR A 154 1.57 -5.35 13.99
CA THR A 154 1.49 -5.78 15.40
C THR A 154 0.82 -7.14 15.61
N ARG A 155 0.49 -7.88 14.53
CA ARG A 155 -0.04 -9.24 14.65
C ARG A 155 1.07 -10.15 15.15
N ILE A 156 0.81 -10.89 16.23
CA ILE A 156 1.81 -11.75 16.88
C ILE A 156 2.42 -12.78 15.93
N VAL A 157 1.66 -13.26 14.94
CA VAL A 157 2.15 -14.20 13.92
C VAL A 157 3.33 -13.63 13.13
N TYR A 158 3.43 -12.32 12.95
CA TYR A 158 4.55 -11.71 12.26
C TYR A 158 5.83 -11.73 13.08
N ASN A 159 5.76 -11.84 14.41
CA ASN A 159 6.95 -11.85 15.25
C ASN A 159 7.85 -13.05 14.97
N ASP A 160 7.25 -14.19 14.63
CA ASP A 160 7.96 -15.47 14.46
C ASP A 160 8.33 -15.77 12.99
N ILE A 161 8.09 -14.81 12.08
CA ILE A 161 8.34 -14.97 10.64
C ILE A 161 9.35 -13.91 10.19
N PRO A 162 10.63 -14.29 10.03
CA PRO A 162 11.62 -13.45 9.39
C PRO A 162 11.22 -12.97 8.00
N LEU A 163 11.69 -11.77 7.64
CA LEU A 163 11.65 -11.31 6.26
C LEU A 163 12.89 -11.82 5.53
N ASP A 164 12.68 -12.48 4.40
CA ASP A 164 13.75 -12.97 3.53
C ASP A 164 13.74 -12.26 2.17
N SER A 165 14.89 -12.26 1.50
CA SER A 165 15.01 -11.81 0.12
C SER A 165 14.04 -12.58 -0.80
N GLY A 166 13.44 -11.88 -1.75
CA GLY A 166 12.42 -12.44 -2.66
C GLY A 166 11.00 -12.48 -2.08
N MET A 167 10.78 -12.11 -0.82
CA MET A 167 9.43 -11.86 -0.33
C MET A 167 8.86 -10.55 -0.90
N THR A 168 7.55 -10.52 -1.16
CA THR A 168 6.81 -9.32 -1.60
C THR A 168 5.82 -8.91 -0.52
N LEU A 169 5.89 -7.66 -0.08
CA LEU A 169 5.03 -7.06 0.95
C LEU A 169 4.49 -5.70 0.47
N THR A 170 3.33 -5.30 1.01
CA THR A 170 2.82 -3.92 0.94
C THR A 170 3.43 -3.02 2.02
N ASN A 171 3.33 -1.71 1.80
CA ASN A 171 3.66 -0.61 2.72
C ASN A 171 2.81 0.62 2.38
#